data_AF-A0A8S0X1D8-F1
#
_entry.id   AF-A0A8S0X1D8-F1
#
_cell.length_a   1.000
_cell.length_b   1.000
_cell.length_c   1.000
_cell.angle_alpha   90.00
_cell.angle_beta   90.00
_cell.angle_gamma   90.00
#
_symmetry.space_group_name_H-M   'P 1'
#
loop_
_entity.id
_entity.type
_entity.pdbx_description
1 polymer ?
#
loop_
_entity_poly.entity_id
_entity_poly.type
_entity_poly.pdbx_seq_one_letter_code
_entity_poly.pdbx_strand_id
1 'polypeptide(L)'
;MSTATTTSLSYAAPPTFPEAEKFDGANWLQWSKAILVTTRLRGACKYLEGTIPNLAAHPLAAPIPPSPLTTTPVVTTTTAPPPTAAPTPWTYTSPTAEEWNIHNAWAMGLLTWNVKNAVGLGVKTDGTAAQAWTSLKLQYKTTSDLAAVLADTELRLIKFHDSDNLPTHIANL
;
A
#
# COMPACT_ATOMS: atom_id res chain seq x y z
N MET A 1 -22.29 33.93 2.47
CA MET A 1 -20.99 33.88 1.76
C MET A 1 -20.31 32.58 2.17
N SER A 2 -20.31 31.58 1.29
CA SER A 2 -19.76 30.26 1.58
C SER A 2 -18.32 30.21 1.08
N THR A 3 -17.34 30.16 1.98
CA THR A 3 -15.95 29.94 1.62
C THR A 3 -15.73 28.43 1.48
N ALA A 4 -15.75 27.94 0.25
CA ALA A 4 -15.29 26.59 -0.05
C ALA A 4 -13.77 26.54 0.16
N THR A 5 -13.34 25.95 1.26
CA THR A 5 -11.95 25.57 1.47
C THR A 5 -11.63 24.46 0.46
N THR A 6 -11.04 24.82 -0.67
CA THR A 6 -10.46 23.86 -1.61
C THR A 6 -9.20 23.29 -0.96
N THR A 7 -9.37 22.29 -0.11
CA THR A 7 -8.26 21.50 0.41
C THR A 7 -7.62 20.79 -0.78
N SER A 8 -6.44 21.27 -1.19
CA SER A 8 -5.61 20.58 -2.16
C SER A 8 -5.30 19.19 -1.61
N LEU A 9 -5.92 18.14 -2.17
CA LEU A 9 -5.64 16.73 -1.85
C LEU A 9 -4.24 16.29 -2.29
N SER A 10 -3.44 17.21 -2.84
CA SER A 10 -2.05 16.99 -3.18
C SER A 10 -1.23 16.78 -1.91
N TYR A 11 -0.86 15.52 -1.65
CA TYR A 11 0.24 15.16 -0.75
C TYR A 11 -0.07 15.03 0.76
N ALA A 12 -1.20 14.43 1.14
CA ALA A 12 -1.36 13.98 2.53
C ALA A 12 -0.48 12.74 2.81
N ALA A 13 0.33 12.77 3.87
CA ALA A 13 1.12 11.63 4.37
C ALA A 13 0.21 10.42 4.68
N PRO A 14 0.73 9.18 4.61
CA PRO A 14 -0.07 8.02 4.95
C PRO A 14 -0.44 8.05 6.44
N PRO A 15 -1.67 7.66 6.81
CA PRO A 15 -2.10 7.64 8.19
C PRO A 15 -1.28 6.62 9.01
N THR A 16 -1.10 6.93 10.29
CA THR A 16 -0.50 6.04 11.27
C THR A 16 -1.60 5.54 12.20
N PHE A 17 -1.61 4.24 12.45
CA PHE A 17 -2.54 3.58 13.34
C PHE A 17 -2.09 3.76 14.79
N PRO A 18 -3.04 3.71 15.75
CA PRO A 18 -2.72 3.61 17.17
C PRO A 18 -1.73 2.46 17.44
N GLU A 19 -0.89 2.61 18.45
CA GLU A 19 0.16 1.62 18.75
C GLU A 19 -0.37 0.19 18.96
N ALA A 20 -1.59 0.07 19.51
CA ALA A 20 -2.27 -1.20 19.69
C ALA A 20 -2.70 -1.88 18.36
N GLU A 21 -2.89 -1.10 17.29
CA GLU A 21 -3.36 -1.57 15.98
C GLU A 21 -2.23 -1.76 14.96
N LYS A 22 -1.01 -1.32 15.27
CA LYS A 22 0.15 -1.58 14.43
C LYS A 22 0.42 -3.09 14.32
N PHE A 23 0.96 -3.49 13.19
CA PHE A 23 1.30 -4.88 12.96
C PHE A 23 2.38 -5.37 13.91
N ASP A 24 2.08 -6.47 14.61
CA ASP A 24 2.97 -7.11 15.58
C ASP A 24 3.30 -8.57 15.24
N GLY A 25 2.82 -9.07 14.10
CA GLY A 25 2.98 -10.46 13.67
C GLY A 25 1.77 -11.35 13.99
N ALA A 26 0.97 -11.01 15.00
CA ALA A 26 -0.20 -11.80 15.41
C ALA A 26 -1.50 -11.25 14.82
N ASN A 27 -1.62 -9.93 14.71
CA ASN A 27 -2.84 -9.25 14.25
C ASN A 27 -2.97 -9.12 12.72
N TRP A 28 -2.34 -10.02 11.94
CA TRP A 28 -2.26 -9.96 10.47
C TRP A 28 -3.61 -9.69 9.80
N LEU A 29 -4.66 -10.44 10.17
CA LEU A 29 -5.97 -10.34 9.52
C LEU A 29 -6.62 -8.97 9.71
N GLN A 30 -6.53 -8.40 10.92
CA GLN A 30 -7.12 -7.10 11.22
C GLN A 30 -6.31 -5.97 10.56
N TRP A 31 -5.00 -6.01 10.74
CA TRP A 31 -4.08 -5.01 10.20
C TRP A 31 -4.12 -4.97 8.66
N SER A 32 -4.06 -6.13 8.00
CA SER A 32 -4.06 -6.19 6.53
C SER A 32 -5.36 -5.64 5.92
N LYS A 33 -6.50 -5.86 6.57
CA LYS A 33 -7.78 -5.24 6.18
C LYS A 33 -7.74 -3.73 6.31
N ALA A 34 -7.19 -3.20 7.41
CA ALA A 34 -7.05 -1.75 7.60
C ALA A 34 -6.18 -1.12 6.50
N ILE A 35 -5.02 -1.70 6.19
CA ILE A 35 -4.14 -1.26 5.10
C ILE A 35 -4.88 -1.27 3.74
N LEU A 36 -5.65 -2.32 3.45
CA LEU A 36 -6.43 -2.41 2.21
C LEU A 36 -7.52 -1.34 2.14
N VAL A 37 -8.23 -1.06 3.24
CA VAL A 37 -9.24 0.00 3.28
C VAL A 37 -8.60 1.36 3.06
N THR A 38 -7.50 1.67 3.77
CA THR A 38 -6.78 2.94 3.62
C THR A 38 -6.26 3.15 2.20
N THR A 39 -5.71 2.11 1.57
CA THR A 39 -5.23 2.20 0.19
C THR A 39 -6.36 2.32 -0.82
N ARG A 40 -7.53 1.71 -0.59
CA ARG A 40 -8.72 1.90 -1.44
C ARG A 40 -9.22 3.33 -1.38
N LEU A 41 -9.31 3.90 -0.18
CA LEU A 41 -9.74 5.30 0.02
C LEU A 41 -8.82 6.29 -0.72
N ARG A 42 -7.51 5.99 -0.81
CA ARG A 42 -6.54 6.83 -1.51
C ARG A 42 -6.43 6.53 -3.02
N GLY A 43 -6.85 5.35 -3.47
CA GLY A 43 -6.59 4.84 -4.82
C GLY A 43 -5.21 4.18 -4.99
N ALA A 44 -4.52 3.87 -3.90
CA ALA A 44 -3.16 3.32 -3.91
C ALA A 44 -3.08 1.79 -4.05
N CYS A 45 -4.21 1.06 -4.09
CA CYS A 45 -4.21 -0.42 -4.10
C CYS A 45 -3.37 -1.04 -5.21
N LYS A 46 -3.41 -0.46 -6.42
CA LYS A 46 -2.66 -1.01 -7.56
C LYS A 46 -1.14 -0.92 -7.38
N TYR A 47 -0.66 0.00 -6.55
CA TYR A 47 0.76 0.12 -6.19
C TYR A 47 1.16 -0.93 -5.15
N LEU A 48 0.26 -1.30 -4.22
CA LEU A 48 0.45 -2.45 -3.31
C LEU A 48 0.43 -3.78 -4.06
N GLU A 49 -0.40 -3.91 -5.09
CA GLU A 49 -0.48 -5.14 -5.89
C GLU A 49 0.64 -5.26 -6.92
N GLY A 50 1.31 -4.15 -7.24
CA GLY A 50 2.35 -4.10 -8.27
C GLY A 50 1.80 -4.12 -9.71
N THR A 51 0.50 -3.86 -9.88
CA THR A 51 -0.19 -3.91 -11.18
C THR A 51 0.15 -2.72 -12.08
N ILE A 52 0.67 -1.63 -11.51
CA ILE A 52 1.16 -0.47 -12.27
C ILE A 52 2.70 -0.58 -12.36
N PRO A 53 3.27 -0.89 -13.53
CA PRO A 53 4.71 -0.96 -13.70
C PRO A 53 5.33 0.45 -13.61
N ASN A 54 6.54 0.54 -13.05
CA ASN A 54 7.34 1.74 -13.15
C ASN A 54 7.86 1.86 -14.59
N LEU A 55 7.28 2.76 -15.38
CA LEU A 55 7.67 2.97 -16.78
C LEU A 55 9.08 3.56 -16.95
N ALA A 56 9.71 4.10 -15.89
CA ALA A 56 11.13 4.50 -15.94
C ALA A 56 12.11 3.34 -15.77
N ALA A 57 11.68 2.19 -15.23
CA ALA A 57 12.53 1.01 -15.11
C ALA A 57 12.72 0.25 -16.45
N HIS A 58 11.91 0.59 -17.47
CA HIS A 58 12.14 0.19 -18.85
C HIS A 58 12.61 1.41 -19.65
N PRO A 59 13.92 1.70 -19.72
CA PRO A 59 14.42 2.45 -20.85
C PRO A 59 14.29 1.52 -22.06
N LEU A 60 13.16 1.59 -22.76
CA LEU A 60 13.21 1.29 -24.19
C LEU A 60 14.15 2.34 -24.75
N ALA A 61 15.39 1.92 -24.95
CA ALA A 61 16.38 2.59 -25.77
C ALA A 61 15.75 2.81 -27.16
N ALA A 62 15.00 3.90 -27.32
CA ALA A 62 14.71 4.43 -28.62
C ALA A 62 16.05 4.96 -29.16
N PRO A 63 16.54 4.47 -30.32
CA PRO A 63 17.71 5.05 -30.94
C PRO A 63 17.38 6.50 -31.26
N ILE A 64 18.04 7.44 -30.60
CA ILE A 64 17.97 8.85 -30.95
C ILE A 64 18.64 8.98 -32.33
N PRO A 65 17.94 9.35 -33.42
CA PRO A 65 18.62 9.66 -34.66
C PRO A 65 19.39 10.98 -34.49
N PRO A 66 20.66 11.07 -34.94
CA PRO A 66 21.41 12.32 -34.86
C PRO A 66 20.84 13.31 -35.87
N SER A 67 20.20 14.38 -35.39
CA SER A 67 19.81 15.51 -36.24
C SER A 67 20.76 16.69 -36.02
N PRO A 68 21.22 17.36 -37.09
CA PRO A 68 22.37 18.26 -37.04
C PRO A 68 22.06 19.62 -36.40
N LEU A 69 23.08 20.19 -35.76
CA LEU A 69 23.12 21.55 -35.23
C LEU A 69 22.89 22.58 -36.35
N THR A 70 21.77 23.30 -36.27
CA THR A 70 21.58 24.54 -37.06
C THR A 70 21.26 25.68 -36.09
N THR A 71 22.23 26.58 -35.97
CA THR A 71 22.16 27.86 -35.25
C THR A 71 21.22 28.84 -35.94
N THR A 72 20.16 29.27 -35.24
CA THR A 72 19.35 30.45 -35.59
C THR A 72 18.76 31.05 -34.30
N PRO A 73 18.49 32.38 -34.24
CA PRO A 73 18.62 33.19 -33.04
C PRO A 73 17.43 33.09 -32.08
N VAL A 74 17.74 33.38 -30.81
CA VAL A 74 16.83 33.52 -29.67
C VAL A 74 15.68 34.47 -30.02
N VAL A 75 14.47 33.93 -30.09
CA VAL A 75 13.23 34.71 -29.92
C VAL A 75 12.83 34.55 -28.46
N THR A 76 13.00 35.60 -27.67
CA THR A 76 12.40 35.69 -26.33
C THR A 76 10.89 35.76 -26.46
N THR A 77 10.24 34.61 -26.48
CA THR A 77 8.83 34.51 -26.14
C THR A 77 8.72 34.47 -24.62
N THR A 78 8.10 35.49 -24.05
CA THR A 78 7.69 35.54 -22.65
C THR A 78 6.89 34.28 -22.34
N THR A 79 7.55 33.31 -21.70
CA THR A 79 6.93 32.03 -21.34
C THR A 79 6.00 32.29 -20.18
N ALA A 80 4.69 32.23 -20.44
CA ALA A 80 3.70 32.17 -19.38
C ALA A 80 4.07 31.01 -18.42
N PRO A 81 3.85 31.14 -17.11
CA PRO A 81 4.11 30.04 -16.18
C PRO A 81 3.40 28.77 -16.69
N PRO A 82 4.03 27.59 -16.62
CA PRO A 82 3.39 26.35 -17.05
C PRO A 82 2.04 26.25 -16.35
N PRO A 83 0.95 25.87 -17.05
CA PRO A 83 -0.31 25.62 -16.37
C PRO A 83 -0.02 24.59 -15.28
N THR A 84 -0.34 24.93 -14.03
CA THR A 84 -0.26 24.00 -12.90
C THR A 84 -1.08 22.77 -13.27
N ALA A 85 -0.41 21.71 -13.75
CA ALA A 85 -1.07 20.49 -14.14
C ALA A 85 -1.82 19.98 -12.89
N ALA A 86 -3.12 19.76 -13.03
CA ALA A 86 -3.91 19.18 -11.96
C ALA A 86 -3.25 17.85 -11.55
N PRO A 87 -3.10 17.55 -10.25
CA PRO A 87 -2.46 16.32 -9.81
C PRO A 87 -3.19 15.12 -10.41
N THR A 88 -2.46 14.25 -11.09
CA THR A 88 -3.03 13.04 -11.71
C THR A 88 -3.69 12.18 -10.63
N PRO A 89 -4.94 11.74 -10.81
CA PRO A 89 -5.60 10.86 -9.85
C PRO A 89 -4.79 9.58 -9.64
N TRP A 90 -4.72 9.09 -8.40
CA TRP A 90 -3.95 7.90 -8.05
C TRP A 90 -4.48 6.63 -8.71
N THR A 91 -5.75 6.66 -9.11
CA THR A 91 -6.43 5.60 -9.87
C THR A 91 -5.99 5.52 -11.33
N TYR A 92 -5.27 6.53 -11.82
CA TYR A 92 -4.74 6.55 -13.18
C TYR A 92 -3.67 5.47 -13.35
N THR A 93 -3.75 4.74 -14.46
CA THR A 93 -2.94 3.53 -14.69
C THR A 93 -1.62 3.79 -15.39
N SER A 94 -1.40 5.01 -15.87
CA SER A 94 -0.19 5.38 -16.63
C SER A 94 0.47 6.64 -16.03
N PRO A 95 0.82 6.65 -14.73
CA PRO A 95 1.48 7.79 -14.11
C PRO A 95 2.85 8.03 -14.75
N THR A 96 3.33 9.27 -14.67
CA THR A 96 4.75 9.56 -14.92
C THR A 96 5.63 8.83 -13.91
N ALA A 97 6.92 8.68 -14.21
CA ALA A 97 7.87 8.02 -13.31
C ALA A 97 7.94 8.69 -11.92
N GLU A 98 7.86 10.02 -11.89
CA GLU A 98 7.89 10.80 -10.66
C GLU A 98 6.62 10.60 -9.82
N GLU A 99 5.44 10.66 -10.45
CA GLU A 99 4.17 10.36 -9.79
C GLU A 99 4.12 8.91 -9.28
N TRP A 100 4.61 7.96 -10.07
CA TRP A 100 4.71 6.57 -9.66
C TRP A 100 5.58 6.42 -8.41
N ASN A 101 6.75 7.07 -8.39
CA ASN A 101 7.66 7.03 -7.25
C ASN A 101 7.01 7.62 -5.99
N ILE A 102 6.28 8.74 -6.12
CA ILE A 102 5.55 9.36 -5.00
C ILE A 102 4.47 8.42 -4.47
N HIS A 103 3.68 7.80 -5.34
CA HIS A 103 2.60 6.89 -4.94
C HIS A 103 3.14 5.60 -4.32
N ASN A 104 4.21 5.04 -4.89
CA ASN A 104 4.92 3.89 -4.32
C ASN A 104 5.54 4.23 -2.96
N ALA A 105 6.20 5.38 -2.81
CA ALA A 105 6.77 5.83 -1.55
C ALA A 105 5.70 6.02 -0.46
N TRP A 106 4.53 6.55 -0.83
CA TRP A 106 3.41 6.67 0.10
C TRP A 106 2.88 5.31 0.55
N ALA A 107 2.74 4.35 -0.37
CA ALA A 107 2.33 2.99 -0.02
C ALA A 107 3.38 2.28 0.84
N MET A 108 4.67 2.50 0.58
CA MET A 108 5.77 2.03 1.44
C MET A 108 5.73 2.65 2.84
N GLY A 109 5.47 3.95 2.94
CA GLY A 109 5.30 4.65 4.21
C GLY A 109 4.12 4.08 5.00
N LEU A 110 2.98 3.83 4.33
CA LEU A 110 1.82 3.21 4.95
C LEU A 110 2.15 1.83 5.54
N LEU A 111 2.92 1.00 4.84
CA LEU A 111 3.33 -0.30 5.37
C LEU A 111 4.32 -0.13 6.53
N THR A 112 5.38 0.64 6.33
CA THR A 112 6.53 0.68 7.25
C THR A 112 6.17 1.35 8.58
N TRP A 113 5.38 2.43 8.57
CA TRP A 113 5.03 3.16 9.78
C TRP A 113 3.95 2.46 10.62
N ASN A 114 3.23 1.52 10.02
CA ASN A 114 2.18 0.75 10.68
C ASN A 114 2.64 -0.64 11.09
N VAL A 115 3.95 -0.86 11.21
CA VAL A 115 4.56 -2.11 11.68
C VAL A 115 5.51 -1.79 12.83
N LYS A 116 5.40 -2.53 13.96
CA LYS A 116 6.21 -2.25 15.16
C LYS A 116 7.70 -2.52 14.96
N ASN A 117 8.03 -3.64 14.32
CA ASN A 117 9.40 -4.04 14.01
C ASN A 117 9.48 -4.52 12.57
N ALA A 118 9.52 -3.58 11.62
CA ALA A 118 9.46 -3.89 10.19
C ALA A 118 10.55 -4.89 9.75
N VAL A 119 11.79 -4.71 10.21
CA VAL A 119 12.90 -5.60 9.89
C VAL A 119 12.73 -6.97 10.54
N GLY A 120 12.40 -7.02 11.83
CA GLY A 120 12.21 -8.29 12.55
C GLY A 120 11.00 -9.10 12.09
N LEU A 121 10.00 -8.43 11.51
CA LEU A 121 8.80 -9.06 10.95
C LEU A 121 8.93 -9.39 9.46
N GLY A 122 10.12 -9.18 8.85
CA GLY A 122 10.42 -9.61 7.49
C GLY A 122 9.94 -8.67 6.38
N VAL A 123 9.61 -7.41 6.70
CA VAL A 123 9.21 -6.41 5.69
C VAL A 123 10.42 -6.07 4.81
N LYS A 124 10.29 -6.28 3.50
CA LYS A 124 11.30 -5.84 2.53
C LYS A 124 11.23 -4.32 2.33
N THR A 125 12.09 -3.57 3.02
CA THR A 125 12.13 -2.10 2.94
C THR A 125 12.90 -1.56 1.74
N ASP A 126 13.79 -2.35 1.15
CA ASP A 126 14.71 -1.91 0.08
C ASP A 126 14.10 -1.98 -1.33
N GLY A 127 12.78 -2.16 -1.42
CA GLY A 127 12.08 -2.44 -2.67
C GLY A 127 10.83 -1.60 -2.88
N THR A 128 9.93 -2.10 -3.72
CA THR A 128 8.63 -1.48 -3.97
C THR A 128 7.62 -1.84 -2.88
N ALA A 129 6.56 -1.02 -2.75
CA ALA A 129 5.42 -1.33 -1.88
C ALA A 129 4.83 -2.70 -2.20
N ALA A 130 4.83 -3.09 -3.47
CA ALA A 130 4.39 -4.41 -3.90
C ALA A 130 5.27 -5.55 -3.37
N GLN A 131 6.60 -5.37 -3.38
CA GLN A 131 7.53 -6.36 -2.83
C GLN A 131 7.36 -6.51 -1.32
N ALA A 132 7.25 -5.39 -0.59
CA ALA A 132 6.98 -5.39 0.85
C ALA A 132 5.64 -6.09 1.15
N TRP A 133 4.55 -5.70 0.48
CA TRP A 133 3.23 -6.29 0.66
C TRP A 133 3.18 -7.79 0.34
N THR A 134 3.90 -8.21 -0.71
CA THR A 134 3.98 -9.62 -1.11
C THR A 134 4.75 -10.44 -0.09
N SER A 135 5.88 -9.93 0.44
CA SER A 135 6.66 -10.63 1.48
C SER A 135 5.82 -10.90 2.73
N LEU A 136 5.08 -9.89 3.19
CA LEU A 136 4.17 -10.00 4.33
C LEU A 136 3.02 -10.98 4.07
N LYS A 137 2.36 -10.90 2.90
CA LYS A 137 1.30 -11.83 2.52
C LYS A 137 1.78 -13.28 2.53
N LEU A 138 2.96 -13.55 1.96
CA LEU A 138 3.49 -14.90 1.88
C LEU A 138 3.73 -15.51 3.26
N GLN A 139 4.23 -14.71 4.20
CA GLN A 139 4.60 -15.20 5.53
C GLN A 139 3.40 -15.34 6.48
N TYR A 140 2.56 -14.32 6.55
CA TYR A 140 1.55 -14.22 7.61
C TYR A 140 0.16 -14.69 7.17
N LYS A 141 -0.15 -14.68 5.87
CA LYS A 141 -1.42 -15.24 5.41
C LYS A 141 -1.46 -16.75 5.66
N THR A 142 -0.42 -17.48 5.26
CA THR A 142 -0.34 -18.93 5.48
C THR A 142 -0.35 -19.30 6.96
N THR A 143 0.38 -18.56 7.78
CA THR A 143 0.40 -18.78 9.24
C THR A 143 -0.96 -18.51 9.87
N SER A 144 -1.63 -17.42 9.48
CA SER A 144 -2.97 -17.09 9.95
C SER A 144 -4.02 -18.10 9.48
N ASP A 145 -3.94 -18.57 8.23
CA ASP A 145 -4.86 -19.58 7.68
C ASP A 145 -4.68 -20.92 8.43
N LEU A 146 -3.43 -21.32 8.73
CA LEU A 146 -3.15 -22.50 9.53
C LEU A 146 -3.67 -22.36 10.97
N ALA A 147 -3.45 -21.21 11.60
CA ALA A 147 -3.96 -20.93 12.94
C ALA A 147 -5.50 -21.00 12.99
N ALA A 148 -6.18 -20.49 11.95
CA ALA A 148 -7.63 -20.58 11.85
C ALA A 148 -8.12 -22.04 11.71
N VAL A 149 -7.43 -22.87 10.92
CA VAL A 149 -7.75 -24.30 10.79
C VAL A 149 -7.50 -25.06 12.08
N LEU A 150 -6.42 -24.76 12.80
CA LEU A 150 -6.14 -25.35 14.11
C LEU A 150 -7.22 -24.97 15.12
N ALA A 151 -7.61 -23.69 15.18
CA ALA A 151 -8.68 -23.22 16.05
C ALA A 151 -10.02 -23.90 15.73
N ASP A 152 -10.38 -24.06 14.45
CA ASP A 152 -11.59 -24.80 14.05
C ASP A 152 -11.50 -26.29 14.46
N THR A 153 -10.32 -26.90 14.34
CA THR A 153 -10.10 -28.28 14.76
C THR A 153 -10.26 -28.44 16.27
N GLU A 154 -9.70 -27.54 17.08
CA GLU A 154 -9.84 -27.52 18.54
C GLU A 154 -11.30 -27.35 18.96
N LEU A 155 -12.02 -26.40 18.36
CA LEU A 155 -13.44 -26.19 18.64
C LEU A 155 -14.29 -27.43 18.28
N ARG A 156 -13.95 -28.16 17.22
CA ARG A 156 -14.65 -29.41 16.85
C ARG A 156 -14.38 -30.58 17.82
N LEU A 157 -13.26 -30.55 18.53
CA LEU A 157 -12.93 -31.58 19.52
C LEU A 157 -13.71 -31.39 20.83
N ILE A 158 -14.14 -30.15 21.12
CA ILE A 158 -14.98 -29.83 22.26
C ILE A 158 -16.41 -30.29 21.95
N LYS A 159 -16.76 -31.52 22.35
CA LYS A 159 -18.11 -32.08 22.25
C LYS A 159 -18.83 -31.94 23.58
N PHE A 160 -20.07 -31.50 23.52
CA PHE A 160 -20.97 -31.50 24.66
C PHE A 160 -21.47 -32.94 24.91
N HIS A 161 -21.23 -33.46 26.10
CA HIS A 161 -21.80 -34.73 26.54
C HIS A 161 -23.03 -34.50 27.41
N ASP A 162 -23.97 -35.44 27.42
CA ASP A 162 -25.27 -35.29 28.13
C ASP A 162 -25.11 -35.17 29.66
N SER A 163 -23.94 -35.52 30.18
CA SER A 163 -23.53 -35.34 31.58
C SER A 163 -22.78 -34.02 31.85
N ASP A 164 -22.48 -33.21 30.83
CA ASP A 164 -21.71 -31.97 30.97
C ASP A 164 -22.59 -30.80 31.44
N ASN A 165 -22.02 -29.99 32.32
CA ASN A 165 -22.65 -28.74 32.74
C ASN A 165 -22.47 -27.66 31.66
N LEU A 166 -23.57 -27.20 31.06
CA LEU A 166 -23.57 -26.22 29.96
C LEU A 166 -22.78 -24.92 30.26
N PRO A 167 -22.92 -24.27 31.44
CA PRO A 167 -22.05 -23.13 31.80
C PRO A 167 -20.56 -23.45 31.79
N THR A 168 -20.18 -24.64 32.26
CA THR A 168 -18.77 -25.08 32.30
C THR A 168 -18.25 -25.40 30.90
N HIS A 169 -19.10 -25.97 30.05
CA HIS A 169 -18.78 -26.27 28.66
C HIS A 169 -18.57 -24.97 27.84
N ILE A 170 -19.42 -23.97 28.04
CA ILE A 170 -19.30 -22.66 27.36
C ILE A 170 -18.04 -21.91 27.81
N ALA A 171 -17.60 -22.07 29.07
CA ALA A 171 -16.37 -21.44 29.58
C ALA A 171 -15.07 -22.05 29.02
N ASN A 172 -15.17 -23.24 28.41
CA ASN A 172 -14.04 -23.96 27.81
C ASN A 172 -13.96 -23.81 26.27
N LEU A 173 -14.93 -23.10 25.66
CA LEU A 173 -14.92 -22.68 24.25
C LEU A 173 -14.15 -21.36 24.09
#